data_AF-A0A5C7TIH3-F1
#
_entry.id   AF-A0A5C7TIH3-F1
#
_cell.length_a   1.000
_cell.length_b   1.000
_cell.length_c   1.000
_cell.angle_alpha   90.00
_cell.angle_beta   90.00
_cell.angle_gamma   90.00
#
_symmetry.space_group_name_H-M   'P 1'
#
loop_
_entity.id
_entity.type
_entity.pdbx_description
1 polymer ?
#
loop_
_entity_poly.entity_id
_entity_poly.type
_entity_poly.pdbx_seq_one_letter_code
_entity_poly.pdbx_strand_id
1 'polypeptide(L)'
;MASAIIEFLEALDRLVDRGVKPTLDAVAIEAGRKKGSIRRGLDRHKELVIAISKAAEQFEKEVEQSKEFKLTARVEKLKKERDQYLEQYNSLLSEHIGLIYQLEDLRIENLELREKLGEQIARKKAAGTLVSILK
;
A
#
# COMPACT_ATOMS: atom_id res chain seq x y z
N MET A 1 46.14 -19.18 -18.19
CA MET A 1 44.92 -19.47 -17.40
C MET A 1 44.67 -18.43 -16.29
N ALA A 2 45.70 -17.88 -15.63
CA ALA A 2 45.54 -16.82 -14.62
C ALA A 2 45.01 -15.48 -15.18
N SER A 3 45.39 -15.11 -16.42
CA SER A 3 44.94 -13.87 -17.10
C SER A 3 43.42 -13.68 -17.09
N ALA A 4 42.66 -14.74 -17.38
CA ALA A 4 41.21 -14.62 -17.51
C ALA A 4 40.50 -14.37 -16.18
N ILE A 5 41.04 -14.86 -15.06
CA ILE A 5 40.46 -14.61 -13.72
C ILE A 5 40.72 -13.17 -13.30
N ILE A 6 41.92 -12.65 -13.59
CA ILE A 6 42.28 -11.25 -13.33
C ILE A 6 41.38 -10.32 -14.13
N GLU A 7 41.14 -10.60 -15.43
CA GLU A 7 40.21 -9.85 -16.27
C GLU A 7 38.79 -9.79 -15.67
N PHE A 8 38.30 -10.89 -15.06
CA PHE A 8 36.99 -10.90 -14.41
C PHE A 8 36.96 -10.13 -13.08
N LEU A 9 38.06 -10.13 -12.32
CA LEU A 9 38.15 -9.36 -11.08
C LEU A 9 38.22 -7.86 -11.37
N GLU A 10 39.02 -7.44 -12.34
CA GLU A 10 39.04 -6.05 -12.79
C GLU A 10 37.67 -5.60 -13.34
N ALA A 11 36.97 -6.49 -14.05
CA ALA A 11 35.61 -6.21 -14.52
C ALA A 11 34.60 -6.11 -13.37
N LEU A 12 34.77 -6.88 -12.30
CA LEU A 12 33.96 -6.77 -11.08
C LEU A 12 34.18 -5.41 -10.42
N ASP A 13 35.43 -4.98 -10.23
CA ASP A 13 35.75 -3.69 -9.63
C ASP A 13 35.15 -2.53 -10.45
N ARG A 14 35.28 -2.56 -11.78
CA ARG A 14 34.67 -1.56 -12.67
C ARG A 14 33.15 -1.48 -12.54
N LEU A 15 32.47 -2.61 -12.32
CA LEU A 15 31.00 -2.63 -12.15
C LEU A 15 30.59 -2.06 -10.79
N VAL A 16 31.34 -2.38 -9.74
CA VAL A 16 31.12 -1.84 -8.39
C VAL A 16 31.33 -0.33 -8.38
N ASP A 17 32.40 0.17 -8.99
CA ASP A 17 32.69 1.61 -9.09
C ASP A 17 31.62 2.40 -9.85
N ARG A 18 30.99 1.77 -10.86
CA ARG A 18 29.87 2.36 -11.60
C ARG A 18 28.54 2.29 -10.86
N GLY A 19 28.49 1.65 -9.69
CA GLY A 19 27.26 1.44 -8.94
C GLY A 19 26.25 0.55 -9.69
N VAL A 20 26.72 -0.42 -10.46
CA VAL A 20 25.87 -1.39 -11.17
C VAL A 20 25.92 -2.72 -10.43
N LYS A 21 24.75 -3.35 -10.22
CA LYS A 21 24.66 -4.64 -9.53
C LYS A 21 25.56 -5.69 -10.21
N PRO A 22 26.61 -6.19 -9.54
CA PRO A 22 27.50 -7.18 -10.12
C PRO A 22 26.79 -8.53 -10.16
N THR A 23 26.60 -9.08 -11.36
CA THR A 23 26.07 -10.43 -11.59
C THR A 23 27.08 -11.23 -12.41
N LEU A 24 27.01 -12.56 -12.35
CA LEU A 24 27.95 -13.42 -13.10
C LEU A 24 27.97 -13.08 -14.60
N ASP A 25 26.81 -12.81 -15.19
CA ASP A 25 26.72 -12.45 -16.60
C ASP A 25 27.19 -11.00 -16.84
N ALA A 26 26.90 -10.05 -15.95
CA ALA A 26 27.38 -8.69 -16.08
C ALA A 26 28.92 -8.63 -16.03
N VAL A 27 29.54 -9.34 -15.09
CA VAL A 27 31.00 -9.42 -14.95
C VAL A 27 31.62 -10.11 -16.17
N ALA A 28 30.99 -11.17 -16.69
CA ALA A 28 31.47 -11.83 -17.91
C ALA A 28 31.44 -10.91 -19.13
N ILE A 29 30.38 -10.11 -19.30
CA ILE A 29 30.24 -9.15 -20.40
C ILE A 29 31.24 -8.00 -20.27
N GLU A 30 31.39 -7.44 -19.07
CA GLU A 30 32.31 -6.33 -18.80
C GLU A 30 33.79 -6.75 -18.96
N ALA A 31 34.10 -8.04 -18.79
CA ALA A 31 35.40 -8.62 -19.13
C ALA A 31 35.56 -8.96 -20.64
N GLY A 32 34.60 -8.59 -21.49
CA GLY A 32 34.63 -8.87 -22.93
C GLY A 32 34.39 -10.33 -23.30
N ARG A 33 33.77 -11.12 -22.41
CA ARG A 33 33.46 -12.54 -22.61
C ARG A 33 31.95 -12.75 -22.84
N LYS A 34 31.58 -13.94 -23.32
CA LYS A 34 30.17 -14.29 -23.53
C LYS A 34 29.45 -14.51 -22.19
N LYS A 35 28.13 -14.26 -22.16
CA LYS A 35 27.27 -14.67 -21.04
C LYS A 35 27.46 -16.15 -20.71
N GLY A 36 27.43 -16.50 -19.42
CA GLY A 36 27.71 -17.87 -18.94
C GLY A 36 29.17 -18.32 -18.99
N SER A 37 30.13 -17.43 -19.31
CA SER A 37 31.57 -17.75 -19.24
C SER A 37 32.03 -18.02 -17.81
N ILE A 38 31.36 -17.41 -16.82
CA ILE A 38 31.57 -17.66 -15.39
C ILE A 38 30.54 -18.69 -14.92
N ARG A 39 31.01 -19.91 -14.64
CA ARG A 39 30.18 -21.04 -14.15
C ARG A 39 30.41 -21.31 -12.67
N ARG A 40 29.32 -21.49 -11.91
CA ARG A 40 29.35 -21.79 -10.45
C ARG A 40 29.95 -23.14 -10.10
N GLY A 41 29.76 -24.17 -10.93
CA GLY A 41 30.22 -25.53 -10.66
C GLY A 41 31.68 -25.80 -11.01
N LEU A 42 32.45 -24.79 -11.43
CA LEU A 42 33.82 -24.97 -11.88
C LEU A 42 34.79 -24.49 -10.80
N ASP A 43 35.69 -25.36 -10.33
CA ASP A 43 36.55 -25.06 -9.18
C ASP A 43 37.39 -23.80 -9.35
N ARG A 44 37.90 -23.56 -10.56
CA ARG A 44 38.67 -22.34 -10.90
C ARG A 44 37.87 -21.03 -10.79
N HIS A 45 36.54 -21.08 -10.70
CA HIS A 45 35.69 -19.91 -10.53
C HIS A 45 35.10 -19.79 -9.13
N LYS A 46 35.35 -20.75 -8.21
CA LYS A 46 34.75 -20.74 -6.87
C LYS A 46 35.00 -19.41 -6.15
N GLU A 47 36.26 -18.97 -6.12
CA GLU A 47 36.65 -17.74 -5.44
C GLU A 47 36.03 -16.50 -6.11
N LEU A 48 36.03 -16.44 -7.45
CA LEU A 48 35.41 -15.35 -8.21
C LEU A 48 33.90 -15.28 -7.97
N VAL A 49 33.21 -16.41 -7.97
CA VAL A 49 31.76 -16.47 -7.73
C VAL A 49 31.44 -15.99 -6.32
N ILE A 50 32.25 -16.36 -5.31
CA ILE A 50 32.10 -15.86 -3.95
C ILE A 50 32.32 -14.34 -3.89
N ALA A 51 33.35 -13.82 -4.56
CA ALA A 51 33.62 -12.39 -4.61
C ALA A 51 32.46 -11.61 -5.26
N ILE A 52 31.93 -12.09 -6.39
CA ILE A 52 30.79 -11.48 -7.08
C ILE A 52 29.54 -11.51 -6.19
N SER A 53 29.26 -12.65 -5.54
CA SER A 53 28.13 -12.77 -4.62
C SER A 53 28.23 -11.78 -3.45
N LYS A 54 29.41 -11.66 -2.83
CA LYS A 54 29.63 -10.70 -1.74
C LYS A 54 29.43 -9.25 -2.20
N ALA A 55 29.97 -8.89 -3.37
CA ALA A 55 29.79 -7.56 -3.93
C ALA A 55 28.32 -7.27 -4.27
N ALA A 56 27.58 -8.28 -4.75
CA ALA A 56 26.16 -8.15 -5.05
C ALA A 56 25.31 -7.95 -3.78
N GLU A 57 25.60 -8.69 -2.71
CA GLU A 57 24.94 -8.52 -1.40
C GLU A 57 25.23 -7.15 -0.79
N GLN A 58 26.46 -6.66 -0.93
CA GLN A 58 26.84 -5.33 -0.44
C GLN A 58 26.11 -4.23 -1.23
N PHE A 59 26.03 -4.37 -2.56
CA PHE A 59 25.26 -3.48 -3.41
C PHE A 59 23.77 -3.43 -3.03
N GLU A 60 23.15 -4.58 -2.75
CA GLU A 60 21.75 -4.62 -2.30
C GLU A 60 21.54 -3.88 -0.96
N LYS A 61 22.45 -4.07 0.01
CA LYS A 61 22.39 -3.35 1.29
C LYS A 61 22.55 -1.84 1.12
N GLU A 62 23.43 -1.41 0.22
CA GLU A 62 23.63 0.01 -0.07
C GLU A 62 22.42 0.62 -0.80
N VAL A 63 21.80 -0.13 -1.72
CA VAL A 63 20.56 0.28 -2.41
C VAL A 63 19.38 0.36 -1.46
N GLU A 64 19.21 -0.59 -0.53
CA GLU A 64 18.17 -0.52 0.51
C GLU A 64 18.37 0.67 1.45
N GLN A 65 19.63 1.06 1.69
CA GLN A 65 19.95 2.24 2.48
C GLN A 65 19.89 3.55 1.68
N SER A 66 19.80 3.46 0.35
CA SER A 66 19.76 4.61 -0.55
C SER A 66 18.59 5.52 -0.24
N LYS A 67 18.79 6.81 -0.46
CA LYS A 67 17.74 7.82 -0.29
C LYS A 67 16.55 7.53 -1.21
N GLU A 68 16.78 7.00 -2.40
CA GLU A 68 15.72 6.67 -3.36
C GLU A 68 14.80 5.56 -2.85
N PHE A 69 15.34 4.47 -2.32
CA PHE A 69 14.53 3.40 -1.73
C PHE A 69 13.71 3.88 -0.54
N LYS A 70 14.30 4.72 0.32
CA LYS A 70 13.57 5.33 1.45
C LYS A 70 12.46 6.28 0.98
N LEU A 71 12.70 7.03 -0.10
CA LEU A 71 11.72 7.93 -0.69
C LEU A 71 10.57 7.15 -1.33
N THR A 72 10.84 6.09 -2.09
CA THR A 72 9.79 5.25 -2.70
C THR A 72 8.95 4.57 -1.64
N ALA A 73 9.57 3.97 -0.62
CA ALA A 73 8.87 3.38 0.52
C ALA A 73 8.01 4.42 1.27
N ARG A 74 8.52 5.65 1.44
CA ARG A 74 7.75 6.74 2.05
C ARG A 74 6.55 7.15 1.19
N VAL A 75 6.72 7.25 -0.13
CA VAL A 75 5.64 7.57 -1.07
C VAL A 75 4.56 6.49 -1.05
N GLU A 76 4.95 5.21 -1.05
CA GLU A 76 3.99 4.11 -0.96
C GLU A 76 3.21 4.13 0.36
N LYS A 77 3.89 4.42 1.47
CA LYS A 77 3.21 4.58 2.77
C LYS A 77 2.19 5.71 2.74
N LEU A 78 2.58 6.88 2.23
CA LEU A 78 1.69 8.05 2.13
C LEU A 78 0.50 7.78 1.19
N LYS A 79 0.72 7.02 0.10
CA LYS A 79 -0.39 6.61 -0.79
C LYS A 79 -1.40 5.74 -0.05
N LYS A 80 -0.93 4.74 0.71
CA LYS A 80 -1.79 3.87 1.52
C LYS A 80 -2.57 4.67 2.56
N GLU A 81 -1.90 5.58 3.28
CA GLU A 81 -2.56 6.46 4.26
C GLU A 81 -3.63 7.33 3.59
N ARG A 82 -3.34 7.91 2.42
CA ARG A 82 -4.30 8.70 1.63
C ARG A 82 -5.51 7.87 1.22
N ASP A 83 -5.31 6.65 0.72
CA ASP A 83 -6.40 5.78 0.30
C ASP A 83 -7.28 5.37 1.51
N GLN A 84 -6.67 5.08 2.66
CA GLN A 84 -7.40 4.79 3.90
C GLN A 84 -8.24 5.99 4.36
N TYR A 85 -7.69 7.20 4.34
CA TYR A 85 -8.46 8.40 4.73
C TYR A 85 -9.61 8.68 3.77
N LEU A 86 -9.42 8.43 2.47
CA LEU A 86 -10.47 8.60 1.47
C LEU A 86 -11.62 7.61 1.71
N GLU A 87 -11.29 6.35 1.99
CA GLU A 87 -12.29 5.31 2.31
C GLU A 87 -13.07 5.65 3.58
N GLN A 88 -12.38 6.05 4.65
CA GLN A 88 -13.01 6.50 5.89
C GLN A 88 -13.91 7.71 5.67
N TYR A 89 -13.45 8.71 4.91
CA TYR A 89 -14.24 9.89 4.59
C TYR A 89 -15.51 9.53 3.83
N ASN A 90 -15.40 8.69 2.80
CA ASN A 90 -16.55 8.26 2.02
C ASN A 90 -17.55 7.46 2.86
N SER A 91 -17.06 6.56 3.71
CA SER A 91 -17.91 5.80 4.65
C SER A 91 -18.69 6.73 5.57
N LEU A 92 -18.00 7.69 6.19
CA LEU A 92 -18.61 8.66 7.10
C LEU A 92 -19.64 9.54 6.38
N LEU A 93 -19.33 9.97 5.15
CA LEU A 93 -20.23 10.76 4.33
C LEU A 93 -21.50 9.98 3.98
N SER A 94 -21.37 8.72 3.57
CA SER A 94 -22.51 7.84 3.29
C SER A 94 -23.38 7.60 4.52
N GLU A 95 -22.76 7.37 5.68
CA GLU A 95 -23.47 7.21 6.95
C GLU A 95 -24.26 8.48 7.30
N HIS A 96 -23.63 9.65 7.22
CA HIS A 96 -24.29 10.92 7.49
C HIS A 96 -25.47 11.19 6.56
N ILE A 97 -25.32 10.90 5.27
CA ILE A 97 -26.42 11.03 4.31
C ILE A 97 -27.56 10.08 4.67
N GLY A 98 -27.25 8.82 5.03
CA GLY A 98 -28.24 7.86 5.50
C GLY A 98 -29.00 8.33 6.74
N LEU A 99 -28.29 8.90 7.72
CA LEU A 99 -28.88 9.46 8.93
C LEU A 99 -29.80 10.65 8.64
N ILE A 100 -29.44 11.51 7.68
CA ILE A 100 -30.30 12.63 7.24
C ILE A 100 -31.62 12.10 6.68
N TYR A 101 -31.58 11.09 5.82
CA TYR A 101 -32.80 10.49 5.28
C TYR A 101 -33.66 9.84 6.37
N GLN A 102 -33.06 9.06 7.25
CA GLN A 102 -33.78 8.45 8.38
C GLN A 102 -34.44 9.50 9.29
N LEU A 103 -33.77 10.63 9.52
CA LEU A 103 -34.31 11.70 10.34
C LEU A 103 -35.52 12.36 9.68
N GLU A 104 -35.48 12.56 8.35
CA GLU A 104 -36.62 13.11 7.62
C GLU A 104 -37.80 12.13 7.57
N ASP A 105 -37.54 10.83 7.36
CA ASP A 105 -38.57 9.79 7.42
C ASP A 105 -39.26 9.77 8.79
N LEU A 106 -38.47 9.77 9.87
CA LEU A 106 -38.99 9.83 11.25
C LEU A 106 -39.78 11.11 11.51
N ARG A 107 -39.36 12.24 10.92
CA ARG A 107 -40.07 13.52 11.05
C ARG A 107 -41.44 13.45 10.38
N ILE A 108 -41.53 12.88 9.18
CA ILE A 108 -42.78 12.67 8.45
C ILE A 108 -43.70 11.76 9.27
N GLU A 109 -43.20 10.63 9.74
CA GLU A 109 -43.98 9.70 10.58
C GLU A 109 -44.51 10.40 11.84
N ASN A 110 -43.69 11.22 12.50
CA ASN A 110 -44.12 11.97 13.69
C ASN A 110 -45.26 12.95 13.38
N LEU A 111 -45.21 13.62 12.21
CA LEU A 111 -46.27 14.53 11.78
C LEU A 111 -47.58 13.77 11.54
N GLU A 112 -47.54 12.64 10.83
CA GLU A 112 -48.73 11.82 10.60
C GLU A 112 -49.34 11.29 11.89
N LEU A 113 -48.51 10.83 12.83
CA LEU A 113 -48.98 10.34 14.13
C LEU A 113 -49.64 11.45 14.95
N ARG A 114 -49.10 12.68 14.90
CA ARG A 114 -49.70 13.85 15.54
C ARG A 114 -51.05 14.21 14.92
N GLU A 115 -51.18 14.13 13.60
CA GLU A 115 -52.45 14.37 12.91
C GLU A 115 -53.50 13.33 13.30
N LYS A 116 -53.16 12.04 13.23
CA LYS A 116 -54.03 10.93 13.67
C LYS A 116 -54.46 11.08 15.13
N LEU A 117 -53.53 11.48 16.02
CA LEU A 117 -53.84 11.73 17.42
C LEU A 117 -54.81 12.92 17.58
N GLY A 118 -54.60 14.00 16.82
CA GLY A 118 -55.51 15.16 16.77
C GLY A 118 -56.92 14.77 16.35
N GLU A 119 -57.06 13.96 15.30
CA GLU A 119 -58.36 13.43 14.88
C GLU A 119 -59.03 12.58 15.97
N GLN A 120 -58.28 11.68 16.62
CA GLN A 120 -58.82 10.84 17.68
C GLN A 120 -59.32 11.69 18.87
N ILE A 121 -58.56 12.73 19.24
CA ILE A 121 -58.98 13.68 20.29
C ILE A 121 -60.26 14.40 19.86
N ALA A 122 -60.36 14.86 18.61
CA ALA A 122 -61.57 15.54 18.10
C ALA A 122 -62.78 14.60 18.11
N ARG A 123 -62.63 13.34 17.67
CA ARG A 123 -63.68 12.31 17.71
C ARG A 123 -64.14 12.04 19.13
N LYS A 124 -63.21 11.87 20.08
CA LYS A 124 -63.55 11.65 21.51
C LYS A 124 -64.21 12.87 22.15
N LYS A 125 -63.84 14.10 21.76
CA LYS A 125 -64.53 15.34 22.17
C LYS A 125 -65.97 15.35 21.68
N ALA A 126 -66.18 15.08 20.39
CA ALA A 126 -67.51 15.06 19.78
C ALA A 126 -68.43 13.97 20.39
N ALA A 127 -67.85 12.81 20.75
CA ALA A 127 -68.56 11.72 21.40
C ALA A 127 -68.79 11.93 22.92
N GLY A 128 -68.42 13.09 23.49
CA GLY A 128 -68.61 13.40 24.92
C GLY A 128 -67.82 12.54 25.90
N THR A 129 -66.87 11.73 25.41
CA THR A 129 -66.10 10.74 26.18
C THR A 129 -64.72 11.26 26.61
N LEU A 130 -64.40 12.53 26.34
CA LEU A 130 -63.11 13.14 26.68
C LEU A 130 -62.93 13.50 28.16
N VAL A 131 -63.56 12.75 29.07
CA VAL A 131 -63.40 12.91 30.52
C VAL A 131 -62.44 11.83 31.01
N SER A 132 -61.35 12.26 31.66
CA SER A 132 -60.32 11.49 32.40
C SER A 132 -59.08 10.96 31.65
N ILE A 133 -58.18 11.85 31.19
CA ILE A 133 -56.75 11.47 31.01
C ILE A 133 -55.80 12.37 31.83
N LEU A 134 -56.32 13.29 32.65
CA LEU A 134 -55.52 14.06 33.60
C LEU A 134 -56.15 13.97 35.00
N LYS A 135 -55.78 12.93 35.74
CA LYS A 135 -55.77 12.88 37.20
C LYS A 135 -54.49 12.19 37.64
#